data_AF-A0A7C5VFG4-F1
#
_entry.id   AF-A0A7C5VFG4-F1
#
_cell.length_a   1.000
_cell.length_b   1.000
_cell.length_c   1.000
_cell.angle_alpha   90.00
_cell.angle_beta   90.00
_cell.angle_gamma   90.00
#
_symmetry.space_group_name_H-M   'P 1'
#
loop_
_entity.id
_entity.type
_entity.pdbx_description
1 polymer ?
#
loop_
_entity_poly.entity_id
_entity_poly.type
_entity_poly.pdbx_seq_one_letter_code
_entity_poly.pdbx_strand_id
1 'polypeptide(L)'
;AAKVDGATPWQALWGITLPLLEKPMVPILLSSFAFNFNNFYIIYLLTGGGPAQEGRLATAQATDILISWAYKTAFSAEGQSAYGLGAAISLLIFAITVAISLVNFRITGALREVK
;
A
#
# COMPACT_ATOMS: atom_id res chain seq x y z
N ALA A 1 16.77 5.05 33.78
CA ALA A 1 17.13 3.61 33.75
C ALA A 1 18.19 3.37 32.67
N ALA A 2 17.83 3.30 31.38
CA ALA A 2 18.76 2.93 30.27
C ALA A 2 20.17 3.60 30.27
N LYS A 3 20.26 4.92 30.49
CA LYS A 3 21.56 5.63 30.56
C LYS A 3 22.35 5.32 31.84
N VAL A 4 21.66 4.99 32.92
CA VAL A 4 22.26 4.58 34.21
C VAL A 4 22.76 3.14 34.12
N ASP A 5 22.09 2.30 33.33
CA ASP A 5 22.46 0.89 33.09
C ASP A 5 23.52 0.70 31.98
N GLY A 6 24.12 1.79 31.48
CA GLY A 6 25.18 1.72 30.46
C GLY A 6 24.73 1.26 29.07
N ALA A 7 23.43 1.30 28.77
CA ALA A 7 22.92 0.86 27.47
C ALA A 7 23.43 1.78 26.35
N THR A 8 23.99 1.17 25.30
CA THR A 8 24.37 1.89 24.07
C THR A 8 23.11 2.46 23.38
N PRO A 9 23.23 3.53 22.57
CA PRO A 9 22.08 4.12 21.87
C PRO A 9 21.28 3.11 21.03
N TRP A 10 21.96 2.12 20.44
CA TRP A 10 21.32 1.06 19.68
C TRP A 10 20.51 0.08 20.55
N GLN A 11 21.05 -0.29 21.72
CA GLN A 11 20.34 -1.13 22.70
C GLN A 11 19.11 -0.40 23.26
N ALA A 12 19.22 0.91 23.51
CA ALA A 12 18.09 1.73 23.96
C ALA A 12 17.01 1.86 22.87
N LEU A 13 17.40 2.03 21.60
CA LEU A 13 16.46 2.11 20.48
C LEU A 13 15.61 0.84 20.36
N TRP A 14 16.26 -0.32 20.24
CA TRP A 14 15.57 -1.61 20.02
C TRP A 14 14.93 -2.19 21.28
N GLY A 15 15.57 -2.00 22.44
CA GLY A 15 15.09 -2.59 23.70
C GLY A 15 14.04 -1.76 24.43
N ILE A 16 13.92 -0.46 24.10
CA ILE A 16 13.06 0.46 24.85
C ILE A 16 12.22 1.30 23.90
N THR A 17 12.85 2.13 23.05
CA THR A 17 12.13 3.12 22.25
C THR A 17 11.17 2.48 21.25
N LEU A 18 11.63 1.51 20.47
CA LEU A 18 10.81 0.80 19.48
C LEU A 18 9.63 0.04 20.13
N PRO A 19 9.83 -0.81 21.17
CA PRO A 19 8.73 -1.50 21.84
C PRO A 19 7.71 -0.55 22.49
N LEU A 20 8.17 0.59 23.02
CA LEU A 20 7.28 1.58 23.63
C LEU A 20 6.39 2.27 22.58
N LEU A 21 6.92 2.47 21.37
CA LEU A 21 6.21 3.11 20.26
C LEU A 21 5.35 2.14 19.43
N GLU A 22 5.55 0.83 19.55
CA GLU A 22 4.84 -0.17 18.74
C GLU A 22 3.32 0.00 18.77
N LYS A 23 2.74 0.16 19.97
CA LYS A 23 1.28 0.25 20.17
C LYS A 23 0.63 1.42 19.39
N PRO A 24 1.11 2.68 19.51
CA PRO A 24 0.57 3.77 18.70
C PRO A 24 1.05 3.76 17.24
N MET A 25 2.20 3.17 16.93
CA MET A 25 2.78 3.23 15.58
C MET A 25 2.13 2.23 14.60
N VAL A 26 1.71 1.06 15.08
CA VAL A 26 1.12 0.01 14.23
C VAL A 26 -0.12 0.49 13.44
N PRO A 27 -1.12 1.13 14.05
CA PRO A 27 -2.27 1.69 13.32
C PRO A 27 -1.88 2.71 12.25
N ILE A 28 -0.93 3.58 12.57
CA ILE A 28 -0.47 4.65 11.68
C ILE A 28 0.24 4.05 10.46
N LEU A 29 1.13 3.08 10.69
CA LEU A 29 1.85 2.38 9.63
C LEU A 29 0.91 1.64 8.70
N LEU A 30 -0.08 0.93 9.26
CA LEU A 30 -1.03 0.17 8.48
C LEU A 30 -1.96 1.09 7.66
N SER A 31 -2.33 2.24 8.22
CA SER A 31 -3.12 3.25 7.52
C SER A 31 -2.32 3.92 6.39
N SER A 32 -1.05 4.25 6.66
CA SER A 32 -0.12 4.76 5.65
C SER A 32 0.12 3.74 4.53
N PHE A 33 0.27 2.46 4.87
CA PHE A 33 0.40 1.38 3.89
C PHE A 33 -0.85 1.30 2.99
N ALA A 34 -2.05 1.27 3.58
CA ALA A 34 -3.30 1.23 2.83
C ALA A 34 -3.46 2.44 1.90
N PHE A 35 -3.07 3.63 2.37
CA PHE A 35 -3.06 4.86 1.56
C PHE A 35 -2.09 4.76 0.37
N ASN A 36 -0.84 4.33 0.62
CA ASN A 36 0.18 4.24 -0.43
C ASN A 36 -0.10 3.11 -1.44
N PHE A 37 -0.73 2.03 -1.00
CA PHE A 37 -1.09 0.90 -1.87
C PHE A 37 -1.99 1.30 -3.04
N ASN A 38 -2.87 2.28 -2.84
CA ASN A 38 -3.80 2.79 -3.86
C ASN A 38 -3.42 4.17 -4.39
N ASN A 39 -2.17 4.61 -4.23
CA ASN A 39 -1.74 5.95 -4.65
C ASN A 39 -1.54 6.02 -6.18
N PHE A 40 -2.64 6.11 -6.91
CA PHE A 40 -2.64 6.21 -8.38
C PHE A 40 -1.92 7.46 -8.89
N TYR A 41 -2.15 8.60 -8.22
CA TYR A 41 -1.73 9.91 -8.71
C TYR A 41 -0.20 10.04 -8.81
N ILE A 42 0.52 9.56 -7.80
CA ILE A 42 1.99 9.65 -7.79
C ILE A 42 2.60 8.87 -8.95
N ILE A 43 2.11 7.66 -9.22
CA ILE A 43 2.62 6.83 -10.32
C ILE A 43 2.25 7.44 -11.66
N TYR A 44 0.97 7.79 -11.85
CA TYR A 44 0.47 8.31 -13.12
C TYR A 44 1.17 9.61 -13.53
N LEU A 45 1.39 10.53 -12.59
CA LEU A 45 2.04 11.81 -12.91
C LEU A 45 3.56 11.76 -12.97
N LEU A 46 4.20 11.03 -12.06
CA LEU A 46 5.66 11.06 -11.96
C LEU A 46 6.32 10.20 -13.02
N THR A 47 5.76 9.00 -13.25
CA THR A 47 6.39 7.97 -14.09
C THR A 47 5.53 7.57 -15.27
N GLY A 48 4.22 7.87 -15.22
CA GLY A 48 3.25 7.29 -16.14
C GLY A 48 3.29 5.77 -16.15
N GLY A 49 3.79 5.12 -15.09
CA GLY A 49 4.01 3.67 -14.97
C GLY A 49 5.30 3.12 -15.59
N GLY A 50 6.11 3.95 -16.26
CA GLY A 50 7.31 3.51 -16.95
C GLY A 50 8.45 3.02 -16.03
N PRO A 51 9.56 2.50 -16.61
CA PRO A 51 9.76 2.23 -18.03
C PRO A 51 8.87 1.10 -18.58
N ALA A 52 8.72 1.05 -19.90
CA ALA A 52 8.05 -0.06 -20.57
C ALA A 52 8.80 -1.38 -20.29
N GLN A 53 8.04 -2.44 -20.03
CA GLN A 53 8.57 -3.76 -19.75
C GLN A 53 8.30 -4.66 -20.95
N GLU A 54 9.34 -4.94 -21.73
CA GLU A 54 9.24 -5.84 -22.89
C GLU A 54 9.35 -7.31 -22.46
N GLY A 55 8.76 -8.22 -23.23
CA GLY A 55 8.87 -9.67 -23.00
C GLY A 55 7.99 -10.24 -21.88
N ARG A 56 7.01 -9.49 -21.36
CA ARG A 56 6.04 -9.99 -20.37
C ARG A 56 4.65 -10.22 -20.99
N LEU A 57 3.96 -11.25 -20.49
CA LEU A 57 2.57 -11.56 -20.84
C LEU A 57 1.58 -10.49 -20.33
N ALA A 58 1.96 -9.76 -19.27
CA ALA A 58 1.14 -8.70 -18.68
C ALA A 58 1.43 -7.36 -19.35
N THR A 59 0.38 -6.57 -19.62
CA THR A 59 0.46 -5.20 -20.16
C THR A 59 0.93 -4.15 -19.14
N ALA A 60 1.30 -4.59 -17.92
CA ALA A 60 1.77 -3.71 -16.86
C ALA A 60 3.21 -3.25 -17.10
N GLN A 61 3.48 -1.97 -16.85
CA GLN A 61 4.83 -1.41 -16.93
C GLN A 61 5.58 -1.52 -15.59
N ALA A 62 6.83 -1.08 -15.54
CA ALA A 62 7.75 -1.36 -14.43
C ALA A 62 7.31 -0.80 -13.08
N THR A 63 6.70 0.39 -13.08
CA THR A 63 6.29 1.10 -11.87
C THR A 63 4.77 1.14 -11.71
N ASP A 64 4.04 0.46 -12.60
CA ASP A 64 2.59 0.38 -12.49
C ASP A 64 2.19 -0.38 -11.21
N ILE A 65 1.27 0.25 -10.47
CA ILE A 65 0.51 -0.40 -9.41
C ILE A 65 -0.81 -0.92 -9.98
N LEU A 66 -1.49 -1.82 -9.26
CA LEU A 66 -2.73 -2.46 -9.73
C LEU A 66 -3.74 -1.45 -10.30
N ILE A 67 -3.96 -0.33 -9.61
CA ILE A 67 -4.90 0.71 -10.03
C ILE A 67 -4.44 1.49 -11.27
N SER A 68 -3.13 1.75 -11.42
CA SER A 68 -2.60 2.41 -12.62
C SER A 68 -2.63 1.50 -13.84
N TRP A 69 -2.37 0.20 -13.62
CA TRP A 69 -2.51 -0.82 -14.64
C TRP A 69 -3.97 -1.01 -15.08
N ALA A 70 -4.93 -1.06 -14.13
CA ALA A 70 -6.35 -1.15 -14.44
C ALA A 70 -6.82 0.03 -15.29
N TYR A 71 -6.42 1.25 -14.92
CA TYR A 71 -6.74 2.47 -15.66
C TYR A 71 -6.20 2.41 -17.09
N LYS A 72 -4.91 2.11 -17.27
CA LYS A 72 -4.30 1.99 -18.61
C LYS A 72 -4.96 0.91 -19.46
N THR A 73 -5.28 -0.23 -18.85
CA THR A 73 -5.94 -1.34 -19.55
C THR A 73 -7.36 -0.97 -20.01
N ALA A 74 -8.07 -0.17 -19.21
CA ALA A 74 -9.41 0.29 -19.54
C ALA A 74 -9.44 1.44 -20.56
N PHE A 75 -8.46 2.35 -20.52
CA PHE A 75 -8.55 3.66 -21.20
C PHE A 75 -7.38 4.02 -22.11
N SER A 76 -6.23 3.34 -22.03
CA SER A 76 -4.99 3.72 -22.73
C SER A 76 -4.51 2.68 -23.76
N ALA A 77 -5.19 1.54 -23.88
CA ALA A 77 -4.89 0.56 -24.93
C ALA A 77 -5.34 1.11 -26.30
N GLU A 78 -4.38 1.52 -27.13
CA GLU A 78 -4.52 1.97 -28.52
C GLU A 78 -5.64 1.23 -29.30
N GLY A 79 -6.83 1.85 -29.36
CA GLY A 79 -7.93 1.43 -30.25
C GLY A 79 -8.79 0.25 -29.80
N GLN A 80 -8.46 -0.44 -28.71
CA GLN A 80 -9.30 -1.49 -28.13
C GLN A 80 -9.36 -1.33 -26.60
N SER A 81 -10.24 -0.44 -26.13
CA SER A 81 -10.51 -0.30 -24.71
C SER A 81 -11.04 -1.63 -24.15
N ALA A 82 -10.18 -2.39 -23.47
CA ALA A 82 -10.52 -3.67 -22.86
C ALA A 82 -11.26 -3.43 -21.53
N TYR A 83 -12.42 -2.79 -21.60
CA TYR A 83 -13.23 -2.43 -20.43
C TYR A 83 -13.56 -3.65 -19.56
N GLY A 84 -13.78 -4.82 -20.16
CA GLY A 84 -14.02 -6.06 -19.43
C GLY A 84 -12.82 -6.49 -18.57
N LEU A 85 -11.60 -6.39 -19.13
CA LEU A 85 -10.37 -6.70 -18.39
C LEU A 85 -10.10 -5.66 -17.30
N GLY A 86 -10.25 -4.36 -17.63
CA GLY A 86 -10.12 -3.28 -16.65
C GLY A 86 -11.12 -3.38 -15.49
N ALA A 87 -12.37 -3.77 -15.78
CA ALA A 87 -13.40 -4.02 -14.77
C ALA A 87 -13.06 -5.22 -13.88
N ALA A 88 -12.56 -6.32 -14.46
CA ALA A 88 -12.12 -7.48 -13.69
C ALA A 88 -10.96 -7.14 -12.75
N ILE A 89 -9.96 -6.38 -13.22
CA ILE A 89 -8.85 -5.91 -12.38
C ILE A 89 -9.38 -4.98 -11.27
N SER A 90 -10.34 -4.11 -11.57
CA SER A 90 -10.96 -3.22 -10.58
C SER A 90 -11.70 -4.00 -9.47
N LEU A 91 -12.37 -5.10 -9.82
CA LEU A 91 -13.01 -5.99 -8.84
C LEU A 91 -11.98 -6.64 -7.91
N LEU A 92 -10.82 -7.04 -8.44
CA LEU A 92 -9.72 -7.58 -7.63
C LEU A 92 -9.14 -6.52 -6.69
N ILE A 93 -8.93 -5.30 -7.17
CA ILE A 93 -8.47 -4.17 -6.35
C ILE A 93 -9.45 -3.91 -5.21
N PHE A 94 -10.75 -3.92 -5.51
CA PHE A 94 -11.80 -3.76 -4.50
C PHE A 94 -11.70 -4.86 -3.42
N ALA A 95 -11.60 -6.12 -3.82
CA ALA A 95 -11.48 -7.23 -2.88
C ALA A 95 -10.24 -7.12 -1.98
N ILE A 96 -9.08 -6.77 -2.56
CA ILE A 96 -7.82 -6.58 -1.81
C ILE A 96 -7.92 -5.39 -0.86
N THR A 97 -8.48 -4.26 -1.33
CA THR A 97 -8.62 -3.05 -0.51
C THR A 97 -9.56 -3.27 0.67
N VAL A 98 -10.66 -4.00 0.46
CA VAL A 98 -11.57 -4.41 1.54
C VAL A 98 -10.84 -5.32 2.53
N ALA A 99 -10.08 -6.30 2.06
CA ALA A 99 -9.31 -7.18 2.93
C ALA A 99 -8.29 -6.40 3.79
N ILE A 100 -7.53 -5.49 3.18
CA ILE A 100 -6.56 -4.62 3.90
C ILE A 100 -7.29 -3.73 4.91
N SER A 101 -8.42 -3.14 4.52
CA SER A 101 -9.21 -2.27 5.40
C SER A 101 -9.77 -3.03 6.61
N LEU A 102 -10.26 -4.25 6.41
CA LEU A 102 -10.73 -5.12 7.49
C LEU A 102 -9.60 -5.49 8.46
N VAL A 103 -8.41 -5.81 7.94
CA VAL A 103 -7.23 -6.05 8.77
C VAL A 103 -6.85 -4.80 9.57
N ASN A 104 -6.86 -3.63 8.93
CA ASN A 104 -6.61 -2.36 9.59
C ASN A 104 -7.60 -2.10 10.74
N PHE A 105 -8.90 -2.25 10.49
CA PHE A 105 -9.90 -2.06 11.53
C PHE A 105 -9.79 -3.07 12.68
N ARG A 106 -9.40 -4.31 12.40
CA ARG A 106 -9.20 -5.33 13.44
C ARG A 106 -8.00 -5.04 14.33
N ILE A 107 -6.90 -4.55 13.77
CA ILE A 107 -5.65 -4.28 14.51
C ILE A 107 -5.74 -2.95 15.26
N THR A 108 -6.28 -1.92 14.61
CA THR A 108 -6.44 -0.58 15.19
C THR A 108 -7.52 -0.54 16.27
N GLY A 109 -8.44 -1.50 16.29
CA GLY A 109 -9.48 -1.58 17.32
C GLY A 109 -10.48 -0.42 17.25
N ALA A 110 -10.64 0.26 16.10
CA ALA A 110 -11.56 1.38 15.91
C ALA A 110 -13.03 1.06 16.30
N LEU A 111 -13.39 -0.23 16.37
CA LEU A 111 -14.69 -0.70 16.88
C LEU A 111 -14.82 -0.68 18.41
N ARG A 112 -13.73 -0.46 19.16
CA ARG A 112 -13.71 -0.34 20.64
C ARG A 112 -13.88 1.09 21.14
N GLU A 113 -13.67 2.12 20.31
CA GLU A 113 -13.91 3.51 20.70
C GLU A 113 -15.40 3.89 20.67
N VAL A 114 -16.25 3.06 20.05
CA VAL A 114 -17.71 3.28 19.93
C VAL A 114 -18.51 2.46 20.97
N LYS A 115 -17.84 1.86 21.97
CA LYS A 115 -18.48 1.23 23.13
C LYS A 115 -18.01 1.91 24.41
#